data_AF-A0AAW8WN69-F1
#
_entry.id   AF-A0AAW8WN69-F1
#
_cell.length_a   1.000
_cell.length_b   1.000
_cell.length_c   1.000
_cell.angle_alpha   90.00
_cell.angle_beta   90.00
_cell.angle_gamma   90.00
#
_symmetry.space_group_name_H-M   'P 1'
#
loop_
_entity.id
_entity.type
_entity.pdbx_description
1 polymer ?
#
loop_
_entity_poly.entity_id
_entity_poly.type
_entity_poly.pdbx_seq_one_letter_code
_entity_poly.pdbx_strand_id
1 'polypeptide(L)'
;MNYLKLNRFSHHLQVSFSRLNVICRSLYNLYAPDKLTHRKNIDQTKLSDSSILAMLIWQTEIGIESQRRFCECFNCLSHSRFNR
;
A
#
# COMPACT_ATOMS: atom_id res chain seq x y z
N MET A 1 1.08 6.46 -10.90
CA MET A 1 1.57 6.70 -9.53
C MET A 1 3.09 6.86 -9.59
N ASN A 2 3.60 8.10 -9.53
CA ASN A 2 5.04 8.36 -9.58
C ASN A 2 5.68 8.11 -8.21
N TYR A 3 6.27 6.92 -8.12
CA TYR A 3 7.47 6.47 -7.41
C TYR A 3 7.90 7.28 -6.18
N LEU A 4 7.47 6.78 -5.02
CA LEU A 4 8.16 6.79 -3.73
C LEU A 4 9.54 7.46 -3.74
N LYS A 5 9.71 8.56 -3.00
CA LYS A 5 11.03 9.10 -2.61
C LYS A 5 11.71 8.22 -1.54
N LEU A 6 11.63 6.90 -1.68
CA LEU A 6 12.32 5.97 -0.79
C LEU A 6 13.67 5.62 -1.42
N ASN A 7 14.69 6.42 -1.12
CA ASN A 7 16.10 6.06 -1.36
C ASN A 7 16.60 4.91 -0.47
N ARG A 8 15.73 4.33 0.37
CA ARG A 8 16.02 3.10 1.13
C ARG A 8 15.50 1.92 0.33
N PHE A 9 16.37 1.35 -0.49
CA PHE A 9 16.23 -0.04 -0.89
C PHE A 9 16.19 -0.87 0.40
N SER A 10 15.09 -1.58 0.65
CA SER A 10 15.17 -2.68 1.61
C SER A 10 16.01 -3.77 0.96
N HIS A 11 17.12 -4.16 1.58
CA HIS A 11 17.92 -5.28 1.10
C HIS A 11 17.22 -6.64 1.28
N HIS A 12 16.14 -6.70 2.08
CA HIS A 12 15.43 -7.94 2.40
C HIS A 12 14.30 -8.24 1.39
N LEU A 13 13.50 -7.25 1.01
CA LEU A 13 12.57 -7.31 -0.12
C LEU A 13 13.34 -7.02 -1.41
N GLN A 14 13.92 -8.05 -2.02
CA GLN A 14 14.57 -8.01 -3.35
C GLN A 14 13.59 -7.69 -4.51
N VAL A 15 12.49 -7.02 -4.23
CA VAL A 15 11.34 -6.83 -5.11
C VAL A 15 10.92 -5.37 -5.04
N SER A 16 10.73 -4.72 -6.19
CA SER A 16 10.22 -3.36 -6.23
C SER A 16 8.79 -3.28 -5.68
N PHE A 17 8.39 -2.13 -5.15
CA PHE A 17 7.01 -1.89 -4.70
C PHE A 17 5.98 -2.20 -5.80
N SER A 18 6.29 -1.86 -7.05
CA SER A 18 5.41 -2.17 -8.20
C SER A 18 5.19 -3.68 -8.38
N ARG A 19 6.25 -4.49 -8.23
CA ARG A 19 6.17 -5.93 -8.34
C ARG A 19 5.48 -6.57 -7.13
N LEU A 20 5.73 -6.05 -5.92
CA LEU A 20 5.00 -6.45 -4.73
C LEU A 20 3.49 -6.20 -4.89
N ASN A 21 3.10 -5.03 -5.40
CA ASN A 21 1.70 -4.69 -5.64
C ASN A 21 1.01 -5.64 -6.64
N VAL A 22 1.73 -6.11 -7.67
CA VAL A 22 1.20 -7.14 -8.59
C VAL A 22 0.97 -8.46 -7.85
N ILE A 23 1.93 -8.90 -7.04
CA ILE A 23 1.81 -10.13 -6.24
C ILE A 23 0.63 -10.00 -5.26
N CYS A 24 0.55 -8.90 -4.52
CA CYS A 24 -0.55 -8.63 -3.59
C CYS A 24 -1.91 -8.60 -4.30
N ARG A 25 -2.00 -8.09 -5.53
CA ARG A 25 -3.24 -8.12 -6.32
C ARG A 25 -3.65 -9.53 -6.67
N SER A 26 -2.73 -10.36 -7.13
CA SER A 26 -3.00 -11.78 -7.41
C SER A 26 -3.46 -12.53 -6.17
N LEU A 27 -2.78 -12.34 -5.04
CA LEU A 27 -3.15 -12.97 -3.76
C LEU A 27 -4.49 -12.46 -3.24
N TYR A 28 -4.74 -11.15 -3.33
CA TYR A 28 -6.01 -10.55 -2.91
C TYR A 28 -7.18 -11.11 -3.73
N ASN A 29 -7.05 -11.22 -5.04
CA ASN A 29 -8.10 -11.80 -5.88
C ASN A 29 -8.34 -13.29 -5.61
N LEU A 30 -7.32 -14.04 -5.18
CA LEU A 30 -7.43 -15.47 -4.91
C LEU A 30 -8.04 -15.76 -3.53
N TYR A 31 -7.74 -14.94 -2.53
CA TYR A 31 -8.05 -15.24 -1.12
C TYR A 31 -8.99 -14.25 -0.44
N ALA A 32 -9.23 -13.07 -1.01
CA ALA A 32 -10.10 -12.09 -0.35
C ALA A 32 -11.56 -12.57 -0.40
N PRO A 33 -12.27 -12.53 0.73
CA PRO A 33 -13.68 -12.88 0.78
C PRO A 33 -14.54 -11.89 -0.02
N ASP A 34 -15.65 -12.39 -0.57
CA ASP A 34 -16.57 -11.58 -1.39
C ASP A 34 -17.06 -10.31 -0.71
N LYS A 35 -17.20 -10.35 0.62
CA LYS A 35 -17.60 -9.20 1.42
C LYS A 35 -16.63 -8.02 1.30
N LEU A 36 -15.34 -8.29 1.09
CA LEU A 36 -14.32 -7.26 0.91
C LEU A 36 -14.21 -6.80 -0.54
N THR A 37 -14.29 -7.73 -1.49
CA THR A 37 -14.20 -7.45 -2.93
C THR A 37 -15.44 -6.75 -3.49
N HIS A 38 -16.60 -6.91 -2.84
CA HIS A 38 -17.88 -6.30 -3.24
C HIS A 38 -18.42 -5.32 -2.18
N ARG A 39 -17.55 -4.75 -1.35
CA ARG A 39 -18.01 -3.81 -0.32
C ARG A 39 -18.62 -2.55 -0.95
N LYS A 40 -19.51 -1.91 -0.20
CA LYS A 40 -20.05 -0.60 -0.58
C LYS A 40 -18.91 0.42 -0.77
N ASN A 41 -19.06 1.28 -1.77
CA ASN A 41 -18.14 2.37 -2.11
C ASN A 41 -16.75 1.91 -2.58
N ILE A 42 -16.61 0.69 -3.08
CA ILE A 42 -15.32 0.21 -3.64
C ILE A 42 -14.81 1.13 -4.74
N ASP A 43 -15.69 1.63 -5.61
CA ASP A 43 -15.36 2.54 -6.71
C ASP A 43 -15.00 3.97 -6.24
N GLN A 44 -15.33 4.32 -4.99
CA GLN A 44 -14.99 5.62 -4.41
C GLN A 44 -13.64 5.60 -3.67
N THR A 45 -12.97 4.44 -3.63
CA THR A 45 -11.69 4.31 -2.95
C THR A 45 -10.58 4.98 -3.74
N LYS A 46 -9.72 5.75 -3.06
CA LYS A 46 -8.54 6.37 -3.68
C LYS A 46 -7.42 5.37 -3.96
N LEU A 47 -7.42 4.25 -3.24
CA LEU A 47 -6.44 3.19 -3.32
C LEU A 47 -7.16 1.85 -3.33
N SER A 48 -6.72 0.96 -4.20
CA SER A 48 -7.19 -0.43 -4.20
C SER A 48 -6.71 -1.16 -2.94
N ASP A 49 -7.45 -2.18 -2.53
CA ASP A 49 -7.08 -3.01 -1.36
C ASP A 49 -5.73 -3.70 -1.55
N SER A 50 -5.47 -4.17 -2.76
CA SER A 50 -4.18 -4.77 -3.10
C SER A 50 -3.02 -3.80 -2.89
N SER A 51 -3.23 -2.51 -3.15
CA SER A 51 -2.23 -1.47 -2.92
C SER A 51 -2.09 -1.11 -1.45
N ILE A 52 -3.18 -1.12 -0.69
CA ILE A 52 -3.12 -0.98 0.78
C ILE A 52 -2.35 -2.14 1.39
N LEU A 53 -2.60 -3.37 0.94
CA LEU A 53 -1.89 -4.57 1.39
C LEU A 53 -0.39 -4.48 1.08
N ALA A 54 -0.04 -4.11 -0.16
CA ALA A 54 1.36 -3.90 -0.55
C ALA A 54 2.02 -2.79 0.29
N MET A 55 1.29 -1.72 0.60
CA MET A 55 1.75 -0.64 1.48
C MET A 55 2.02 -1.11 2.90
N LEU A 56 1.14 -1.93 3.49
CA LEU A 56 1.33 -2.47 4.84
C LEU A 56 2.57 -3.37 4.92
N ILE A 57 2.74 -4.27 3.95
CA ILE A 57 3.93 -5.13 3.87
C ILE A 57 5.19 -4.28 3.72
N TRP A 58 5.15 -3.28 2.82
CA TRP A 58 6.27 -2.39 2.58
C TRP A 58 6.62 -1.55 3.82
N GLN A 59 5.63 -1.14 4.60
CA GLN A 59 5.83 -0.40 5.85
C GLN A 59 6.57 -1.25 6.90
N THR A 60 6.12 -2.49 7.11
CA THR A 60 6.76 -3.44 8.04
C THR A 60 8.20 -3.70 7.63
N GLU A 61 8.42 -3.88 6.33
CA GLU A 61 9.73 -4.17 5.77
C GLU A 61 10.76 -3.06 6.02
N ILE A 62 10.38 -1.80 5.81
CA ILE A 62 11.30 -0.66 6.00
C ILE A 62 11.43 -0.27 7.48
N GLY A 63 10.70 -0.93 8.38
CA GLY A 63 10.73 -0.69 9.82
C GLY A 63 10.12 0.64 10.25
N ILE A 64 9.18 1.21 9.49
CA ILE A 64 8.49 2.44 9.92
C ILE A 64 7.23 2.05 10.71
N GLU A 65 7.28 2.18 12.03
CA GLU A 65 6.14 1.88 12.90
C GLU A 65 4.99 2.89 12.71
N SER A 66 5.34 4.17 12.55
CA SER A 66 4.34 5.23 12.40
C SER A 66 3.73 5.23 11.00
N GLN A 67 2.45 4.85 10.91
CA GLN A 67 1.68 4.90 9.66
C GLN A 67 1.66 6.31 9.05
N ARG A 68 1.65 7.36 9.88
CA ARG A 68 1.71 8.76 9.43
C ARG A 68 3.03 9.05 8.71
N ARG A 69 4.17 8.75 9.35
CA ARG A 69 5.51 8.91 8.75
C ARG A 69 5.66 8.06 7.48
N PHE A 70 5.05 6.89 7.45
CA PHE A 70 5.03 6.06 6.26
C PHE A 70 4.23 6.70 5.13
N CYS A 71 3.03 7.20 5.42
CA CYS A 71 2.18 7.89 4.43
C CYS A 71 2.84 9.12 3.83
N GLU A 72 3.69 9.84 4.56
CA GLU A 72 4.48 10.97 4.04
C GLU A 72 5.40 10.56 2.87
N CYS A 73 5.80 9.28 2.78
CA CYS A 73 6.56 8.75 1.65
C CYS A 73 5.74 8.69 0.35
N PHE A 74 4.41 8.81 0.45
CA PHE A 74 3.47 8.79 -0.66
C PHE A 74 2.78 10.16 -0.77
N ASN A 75 3.17 10.96 -1.77
CA ASN A 75 2.69 12.34 -1.98
C ASN A 75 1.14 12.49 -2.04
N CYS A 76 0.39 11.41 -2.28
CA CYS A 76 -1.07 11.44 -2.36
C CYS A 76 -1.80 11.15 -1.04
N LEU A 77 -1.09 10.74 0.02
CA LEU A 77 -1.68 10.37 1.33
C LEU A 77 -1.41 11.38 2.43
N SER A 78 -0.42 12.25 2.25
CA SER A 78 -0.05 13.32 3.20
C SER A 78 -1.16 14.34 3.47
N HIS A 79 -2.11 14.53 2.56
CA HIS A 79 -3.26 15.45 2.72
C HIS A 79 -4.56 14.80 3.24
N SER A 80 -4.50 13.55 3.71
CA SER A 80 -5.65 12.90 4.38
C SER A 80 -6.11 13.71 5.59
N ARG A 81 -7.42 13.77 5.88
CA ARG A 81 -7.96 14.41 7.11
C ARG A 81 -7.34 13.84 8.39
N PHE A 82 -6.90 12.60 8.35
CA PHE A 82 -6.21 11.93 9.46
C PHE A 82 -4.74 12.35 9.62
N ASN A 83 -4.19 13.07 8.64
CA ASN A 83 -2.83 13.62 8.65
C ASN A 83 -2.80 15.15 8.89
N ARG A 84 -3.93 15.75 9.31
CA ARG A 84 -3.95 17.16 9.75
C ARG A 84 -3.40 17.33 11.17
#